data_AF-A0A925MF85-F1
#
_entry.id   AF-A0A925MF85-F1
#
_cell.length_a   1.000
_cell.length_b   1.000
_cell.length_c   1.000
_cell.angle_alpha   90.00
_cell.angle_beta   90.00
_cell.angle_gamma   90.00
#
_symmetry.space_group_name_H-M   'P 1'
#
loop_
_entity.id
_entity.type
_entity.pdbx_description
1 polymer ?
#
loop_
_entity_poly.entity_id
_entity_poly.type
_entity_poly.pdbx_seq_one_letter_code
_entity_poly.pdbx_strand_id
1 'polypeptide(L)'
;FERSVTAEKAARDRDEHRRLLGALGMFADPAIAAQALAVMLRTDVDLRDSVGILHNVLAARETRDVGLAFLEAHLDALLARMRDDEAAWLLEAIAGSFCDPDRKAKAAALVGPRASKFDGAQASVARALEQAGQCIALVQRQLPALRRVLDAR
;
A
#
# COMPACT_ATOMS: atom_id res chain seq x y z
N PHE A 1 -2.05 -11.80 -15.83
CA PHE A 1 -0.98 -10.82 -15.67
C PHE A 1 -0.50 -10.25 -17.01
N GLU A 2 0.16 -11.03 -17.88
CA GLU A 2 0.72 -10.54 -19.16
C GLU A 2 -0.25 -9.75 -20.06
N ARG A 3 -1.50 -10.22 -20.17
CA ARG A 3 -2.54 -9.49 -20.92
C ARG A 3 -2.81 -8.10 -20.33
N SER A 4 -2.80 -7.96 -19.01
CA SER A 4 -3.00 -6.68 -18.32
C SER A 4 -1.80 -5.75 -18.50
N VAL A 5 -0.58 -6.29 -18.50
CA VAL A 5 0.65 -5.52 -18.80
C VAL A 5 0.68 -5.07 -20.27
N THR A 6 0.20 -5.90 -21.18
CA THR A 6 0.06 -5.50 -22.59
C THR A 6 -1.00 -4.41 -22.74
N ALA A 7 -2.13 -4.55 -22.06
CA ALA A 7 -3.22 -3.57 -22.10
C ALA A 7 -2.81 -2.21 -21.53
N GLU A 8 -2.12 -2.16 -20.38
CA GLU A 8 -1.68 -0.87 -19.81
C GLU A 8 -0.74 -0.13 -20.77
N LYS A 9 0.22 -0.82 -21.40
CA LYS A 9 1.12 -0.20 -22.37
C LYS A 9 0.43 0.32 -23.62
N ALA A 10 -0.72 -0.26 -23.98
CA ALA A 10 -1.50 0.12 -25.15
C ALA A 10 -2.53 1.22 -24.86
N ALA A 11 -2.79 1.53 -23.60
CA ALA A 11 -3.78 2.53 -23.20
C ALA A 11 -3.40 3.92 -23.71
N ARG A 12 -4.38 4.62 -24.29
CA ARG A 12 -4.21 5.99 -24.80
C ARG A 12 -4.86 7.04 -23.91
N ASP A 13 -5.84 6.62 -23.12
CA ASP A 13 -6.47 7.42 -22.10
C ASP A 13 -5.73 7.25 -20.76
N ARG A 14 -5.46 8.36 -20.07
CA ARG A 14 -4.70 8.33 -18.81
C ARG A 14 -5.48 7.64 -17.69
N ASP A 15 -6.80 7.81 -17.65
CA ASP A 15 -7.64 7.15 -16.64
C ASP A 15 -7.74 5.64 -16.89
N GLU A 16 -7.83 5.23 -18.15
CA GLU A 16 -7.72 3.82 -18.54
C GLU A 16 -6.37 3.24 -18.14
N HIS A 17 -5.27 3.94 -18.43
CA HIS A 17 -3.93 3.52 -18.03
C HIS A 17 -3.81 3.31 -16.52
N ARG A 18 -4.25 4.29 -15.73
CA ARG A 18 -4.26 4.23 -14.26
C ARG A 18 -5.13 3.08 -13.73
N ARG A 19 -6.30 2.84 -14.32
CA ARG A 19 -7.17 1.70 -13.94
C ARG A 19 -6.49 0.36 -14.23
N LEU A 20 -5.86 0.23 -15.40
CA LEU A 20 -5.16 -0.99 -15.81
C LEU A 20 -3.93 -1.25 -14.94
N LEU A 21 -3.17 -0.20 -14.60
CA LEU A 21 -2.09 -0.29 -13.61
C LEU A 21 -2.63 -0.76 -12.27
N GLY A 22 -3.66 -0.11 -11.71
CA GLY A 22 -4.28 -0.52 -10.45
C GLY A 22 -4.72 -1.98 -10.45
N ALA A 23 -5.28 -2.48 -11.56
CA ALA A 23 -5.72 -3.86 -11.71
C ALA A 23 -4.57 -4.88 -11.61
N LEU A 24 -3.32 -4.49 -11.91
CA LEU A 24 -2.16 -5.36 -11.71
C LEU A 24 -1.97 -5.75 -10.24
N GLY A 25 -2.38 -4.91 -9.29
CA GLY A 25 -2.29 -5.21 -7.86
C GLY A 25 -3.37 -6.15 -7.32
N MET A 26 -4.35 -6.56 -8.14
CA MET A 26 -5.52 -7.32 -7.69
C MET A 26 -5.35 -8.85 -7.75
N PHE A 27 -4.22 -9.36 -8.25
CA PHE A 27 -3.96 -10.79 -8.26
C PHE A 27 -3.69 -11.30 -6.83
N ALA A 28 -4.37 -12.38 -6.43
CA ALA A 28 -4.20 -12.99 -5.11
C ALA A 28 -2.93 -13.85 -4.99
N ASP A 29 -2.33 -14.24 -6.12
CA ASP A 29 -1.09 -15.00 -6.14
C ASP A 29 0.09 -14.11 -5.69
N PRO A 30 0.82 -14.46 -4.62
CA PRO A 30 1.94 -13.67 -4.11
C PRO A 30 3.07 -13.43 -5.13
N ALA A 31 3.36 -14.40 -5.99
CA ALA A 31 4.40 -14.28 -7.00
C ALA A 31 3.97 -13.35 -8.14
N ILE A 32 2.69 -13.34 -8.50
CA ILE A 32 2.14 -12.37 -9.47
C ILE A 32 2.08 -10.97 -8.86
N ALA A 33 1.71 -10.84 -7.58
CA ALA A 33 1.70 -9.56 -6.88
C ALA A 33 3.11 -8.93 -6.82
N ALA A 34 4.15 -9.74 -6.61
CA ALA A 34 5.54 -9.27 -6.67
C ALA A 34 5.90 -8.73 -8.07
N GLN A 35 5.49 -9.41 -9.13
CA GLN A 35 5.68 -8.92 -10.51
C GLN A 35 4.92 -7.62 -10.77
N ALA A 36 3.70 -7.49 -10.23
CA ALA A 36 2.92 -6.26 -10.32
C ALA A 36 3.62 -5.09 -9.65
N LEU A 37 4.14 -5.27 -8.43
CA LEU A 37 4.87 -4.22 -7.71
C LEU A 37 6.14 -3.79 -8.45
N ALA A 38 6.84 -4.73 -9.11
CA ALA A 38 8.01 -4.41 -9.93
C ALA A 38 7.69 -3.43 -11.08
N VAL A 39 6.44 -3.35 -11.54
CA VAL A 39 6.01 -2.35 -12.54
C VAL A 39 6.19 -0.92 -12.03
N MET A 40 6.01 -0.67 -10.72
CA MET A 40 6.20 0.66 -10.13
C MET A 40 7.66 1.13 -10.21
N LEU A 41 8.62 0.20 -10.34
CA LEU A 41 10.05 0.52 -10.43
C LEU A 41 10.49 0.91 -11.85
N ARG A 42 9.64 0.69 -12.87
CA ARG A 42 9.98 1.09 -14.23
C ARG A 42 10.04 2.60 -14.36
N THR A 43 10.99 3.10 -15.13
CA THR A 43 11.19 4.55 -15.35
C THR A 43 10.12 5.18 -16.24
N ASP A 44 9.42 4.38 -17.04
CA ASP A 44 8.32 4.79 -17.92
C ASP A 44 6.96 4.84 -17.20
N VAL A 45 6.91 4.49 -15.91
CA VAL A 45 5.67 4.46 -15.12
C VAL A 45 5.65 5.62 -14.14
N ASP A 46 4.60 6.44 -14.20
CA ASP A 46 4.33 7.47 -13.21
C ASP A 46 3.85 6.83 -11.89
N LEU A 47 4.47 7.19 -10.78
CA LEU A 47 4.11 6.67 -9.47
C LEU A 47 2.71 7.11 -9.02
N ARG A 48 2.24 8.28 -9.47
CA ARG A 48 0.87 8.74 -9.21
C ARG A 48 -0.19 7.83 -9.84
N ASP A 49 0.13 7.23 -10.97
CA ASP A 49 -0.80 6.37 -11.73
C ASP A 49 -0.67 4.89 -11.34
N SER A 50 0.48 4.51 -10.75
CA SER A 50 0.76 3.13 -10.36
C SER A 50 0.63 2.84 -8.86
N VAL A 51 0.50 3.85 -7.99
CA VAL A 51 0.33 3.64 -6.55
C VAL A 51 -0.89 2.76 -6.20
N GLY A 52 -1.88 2.68 -7.10
CA GLY A 52 -3.01 1.75 -6.98
C GLY A 52 -2.59 0.27 -6.92
N ILE A 53 -1.46 -0.10 -7.54
CA ILE A 53 -0.89 -1.45 -7.44
C ILE A 53 -0.56 -1.76 -5.98
N LEU A 54 0.22 -0.89 -5.36
CA LEU A 54 0.63 -1.05 -3.96
C LEU A 54 -0.58 -1.09 -3.03
N HIS A 55 -1.55 -0.20 -3.20
CA HIS A 55 -2.77 -0.20 -2.39
C HIS A 55 -3.51 -1.54 -2.44
N ASN A 56 -3.73 -2.07 -3.64
CA ASN A 56 -4.43 -3.35 -3.81
C ASN A 56 -3.65 -4.52 -3.20
N VAL A 57 -2.32 -4.53 -3.36
CA VAL A 57 -1.46 -5.57 -2.78
C VAL A 57 -1.45 -5.49 -1.25
N LEU A 58 -1.37 -4.30 -0.65
CA LEU A 58 -1.39 -4.14 0.81
C LEU A 58 -2.76 -4.47 1.42
N ALA A 59 -3.86 -4.27 0.69
CA ALA A 59 -5.21 -4.52 1.18
C ALA A 59 -5.54 -6.03 1.29
N ALA A 60 -5.08 -6.84 0.32
CA ALA A 60 -5.41 -8.27 0.29
C ALA A 60 -4.66 -9.08 1.37
N ARG A 61 -5.30 -10.13 1.91
CA ARG A 61 -4.69 -10.94 2.98
C ARG A 61 -3.50 -11.75 2.45
N GLU A 62 -3.65 -12.24 1.24
CA GLU A 62 -2.75 -13.15 0.54
C GLU A 62 -1.44 -12.46 0.14
N THR A 63 -1.48 -11.15 -0.12
CA THR A 63 -0.38 -10.43 -0.76
C THR A 63 0.18 -9.26 0.05
N ARG A 64 -0.46 -8.86 1.16
CA ARG A 64 0.02 -7.72 1.99
C ARG A 64 1.45 -7.87 2.50
N ASP A 65 1.87 -9.09 2.81
CA ASP A 65 3.22 -9.34 3.32
C ASP A 65 4.26 -9.23 2.19
N VAL A 66 3.87 -9.51 0.93
CA VAL A 66 4.67 -9.19 -0.26
C VAL A 66 4.79 -7.68 -0.44
N GLY A 67 3.68 -6.94 -0.26
CA GLY A 67 3.69 -5.48 -0.32
C GLY A 67 4.59 -4.84 0.74
N LEU A 68 4.57 -5.35 1.98
CA LEU A 68 5.47 -4.91 3.04
C LEU A 68 6.94 -5.17 2.71
N ALA A 69 7.28 -6.37 2.24
CA ALA A 69 8.64 -6.70 1.84
C ALA A 69 9.15 -5.81 0.69
N PHE A 70 8.27 -5.50 -0.27
CA PHE A 70 8.58 -4.57 -1.36
C PHE A 70 8.85 -3.15 -0.86
N LEU A 71 8.05 -2.65 0.09
CA LEU A 71 8.30 -1.34 0.71
C LEU A 71 9.63 -1.32 1.48
N GLU A 72 9.94 -2.38 2.22
CA GLU A 72 11.21 -2.50 2.93
C GLU A 72 12.41 -2.41 1.97
N ALA A 73 12.31 -3.04 0.80
CA ALA A 73 13.38 -3.04 -0.20
C ALA A 73 13.45 -1.76 -1.05
N HIS A 74 12.32 -1.09 -1.33
CA HIS A 74 12.24 -0.10 -2.41
C HIS A 74 11.65 1.26 -2.02
N LEU A 75 11.19 1.46 -0.79
CA LEU A 75 10.51 2.71 -0.41
C LEU A 75 11.36 3.96 -0.67
N ASP A 76 12.66 3.95 -0.37
CA ASP A 76 13.53 5.12 -0.65
C ASP A 76 13.63 5.43 -2.15
N ALA A 77 13.70 4.40 -3.00
CA ALA A 77 13.76 4.57 -4.45
C ALA A 77 12.45 5.12 -5.04
N LEU A 78 11.31 4.76 -4.45
CA LEU A 78 10.01 5.34 -4.81
C LEU A 78 9.95 6.82 -4.39
N LEU A 79 10.30 7.12 -3.15
CA LEU A 79 10.24 8.47 -2.59
C LEU A 79 11.18 9.45 -3.32
N ALA A 80 12.34 8.98 -3.79
CA ALA A 80 13.28 9.81 -4.57
C ALA A 80 12.71 10.29 -5.91
N ARG A 81 11.60 9.71 -6.38
CA ARG A 81 10.91 10.07 -7.64
C ARG A 81 9.63 10.89 -7.40
N MET A 82 9.31 11.20 -6.15
CA MET A 82 8.08 11.88 -5.74
C MET A 82 8.35 13.32 -5.32
N ARG A 83 7.36 14.18 -5.51
CA ARG A 83 7.32 15.48 -4.82
C ARG A 83 6.99 15.28 -3.34
N ASP A 84 7.27 16.27 -2.52
CA ASP A 84 7.00 16.24 -1.08
C ASP A 84 5.55 15.91 -0.72
N ASP A 85 4.58 16.49 -1.43
CA ASP A 85 3.15 16.24 -1.23
C ASP A 85 2.77 14.77 -1.50
N GLU A 86 3.35 14.19 -2.54
CA GLU A 86 3.12 12.79 -2.94
C GLU A 86 3.78 11.82 -1.97
N ALA A 87 5.01 12.12 -1.57
CA ALA A 87 5.77 11.35 -0.59
C ALA A 87 5.06 11.37 0.78
N ALA A 88 4.62 12.55 1.25
CA ALA A 88 3.87 12.69 2.49
C ALA A 88 2.57 11.86 2.48
N TRP A 89 1.84 11.88 1.36
CA TRP A 89 0.62 11.10 1.20
C TRP A 89 0.88 9.59 1.21
N LEU A 90 1.92 9.13 0.49
CA LEU A 90 2.30 7.71 0.49
C LEU A 90 2.70 7.24 1.89
N LEU A 91 3.51 8.03 2.61
CA LEU A 91 3.95 7.69 3.97
C LEU A 91 2.77 7.65 4.95
N GLU A 92 1.81 8.58 4.84
CA GLU A 92 0.56 8.55 5.62
C GLU A 92 -0.26 7.29 5.31
N ALA A 93 -0.41 6.93 4.03
CA ALA A 93 -1.14 5.73 3.61
C ALA A 93 -0.51 4.45 4.18
N ILE A 94 0.81 4.30 4.09
CA ILE A 94 1.54 3.14 4.65
C ILE A 94 1.36 3.07 6.17
N ALA A 95 1.50 4.21 6.86
CA ALA A 95 1.33 4.31 8.32
C ALA A 95 -0.05 3.82 8.80
N GLY A 96 -1.11 4.12 8.03
CA GLY A 96 -2.49 3.78 8.36
C GLY A 96 -2.97 2.41 7.85
N SER A 97 -2.13 1.66 7.11
CA SER A 97 -2.60 0.51 6.33
C SER A 97 -3.01 -0.72 7.14
N PHE A 98 -2.62 -0.83 8.42
CA PHE A 98 -2.73 -2.08 9.18
C PHE A 98 -3.45 -1.94 10.51
N CYS A 99 -4.46 -2.79 10.70
CA CYS A 99 -5.15 -3.01 11.99
C CYS A 99 -4.57 -4.21 12.75
N ASP A 100 -3.25 -4.41 12.66
CA ASP A 100 -2.50 -5.55 13.18
C ASP A 100 -1.23 -5.04 13.88
N PRO A 101 -0.94 -5.43 15.14
CA PRO A 101 0.18 -4.89 15.90
C PRO A 101 1.54 -5.03 15.21
N ASP A 102 1.84 -6.21 14.69
CA ASP A 102 3.15 -6.51 14.10
C ASP A 102 3.37 -5.73 12.80
N ARG A 103 2.37 -5.71 11.90
CA ARG A 103 2.47 -4.94 10.66
C ARG A 103 2.44 -3.43 10.90
N LYS A 104 1.71 -2.95 11.90
CA LYS A 104 1.77 -1.54 12.31
C LYS A 104 3.19 -1.16 12.76
N ALA A 105 3.84 -1.99 13.57
CA ALA A 105 5.20 -1.75 14.01
C ALA A 105 6.20 -1.72 12.82
N LYS A 106 6.06 -2.65 11.88
CA LYS A 106 6.86 -2.64 10.63
C LYS A 106 6.62 -1.37 9.81
N ALA A 107 5.36 -0.99 9.59
CA ALA A 107 5.01 0.23 8.89
C ALA A 107 5.62 1.46 9.58
N ALA A 108 5.51 1.57 10.91
CA ALA A 108 6.10 2.66 11.69
C ALA A 108 7.62 2.75 11.52
N ALA A 109 8.32 1.62 11.54
CA ALA A 109 9.77 1.54 11.32
C ALA A 109 10.18 1.99 9.91
N LEU A 110 9.34 1.71 8.90
CA LEU A 110 9.56 2.17 7.53
C LEU A 110 9.34 3.68 7.40
N VAL A 111 8.20 4.18 7.87
CA VAL A 111 7.78 5.57 7.57
C VAL A 111 8.39 6.60 8.52
N GLY A 112 8.61 6.25 9.79
CA GLY A 112 9.07 7.19 10.82
C GLY A 112 10.37 7.93 10.45
N PRO A 113 11.46 7.22 10.10
CA PRO A 113 12.71 7.87 9.70
C PRO A 113 12.60 8.72 8.43
N ARG A 114 11.63 8.42 7.55
CA ARG A 114 11.46 9.08 6.24
C ARG A 114 10.55 10.30 6.31
N ALA A 115 9.61 10.33 7.24
CA ALA A 115 8.64 11.42 7.39
C ALA A 115 9.28 12.78 7.71
N SER A 116 10.47 12.81 8.30
CA SER A 116 11.20 14.06 8.57
C SER A 116 11.76 14.74 7.30
N LYS A 117 11.78 14.04 6.17
CA LYS A 117 12.38 14.51 4.91
C LYS A 117 11.40 15.23 3.98
N PHE A 118 10.10 15.19 4.29
CA PHE A 118 9.04 15.71 3.42
C PHE A 118 8.10 16.60 4.21
N ASP A 119 7.79 17.76 3.65
CA ASP A 119 6.92 18.73 4.31
C ASP A 119 5.54 18.13 4.62
N GLY A 120 5.07 18.34 5.85
CA GLY A 120 3.78 17.83 6.33
C GLY A 120 3.71 16.33 6.67
N ALA A 121 4.70 15.53 6.27
CA ALA A 121 4.67 14.07 6.45
C ALA A 121 4.74 13.63 7.91
N GLN A 122 5.52 14.30 8.76
CA GLN A 122 5.66 13.90 10.16
C GLN A 122 4.31 13.94 10.93
N ALA A 123 3.53 15.00 10.74
CA ALA A 123 2.24 15.15 11.40
C ALA A 123 1.19 14.18 10.82
N SER A 124 1.18 13.97 9.49
CA SER A 124 0.25 13.04 8.86
C SER A 124 0.54 11.59 9.25
N VAL A 125 1.80 11.17 9.22
CA VAL A 125 2.24 9.83 9.64
C VAL A 125 1.90 9.56 11.11
N ALA A 126 2.14 10.51 12.01
CA ALA A 126 1.80 10.33 13.43
C ALA A 126 0.29 10.11 13.62
N ARG A 127 -0.55 10.91 12.94
CA ARG A 127 -2.02 10.74 12.98
C ARG A 127 -2.46 9.40 12.40
N ALA A 128 -1.84 8.94 11.32
CA ALA A 128 -2.18 7.66 10.70
C ALA A 128 -1.78 6.47 11.57
N LEU A 129 -0.61 6.50 12.22
CA LEU A 129 -0.20 5.49 13.21
C LEU A 129 -1.14 5.45 14.42
N GLU A 130 -1.64 6.59 14.86
CA GLU A 130 -2.65 6.66 15.91
C GLU A 130 -3.96 6.00 15.47
N GLN A 131 -4.46 6.33 14.28
CA GLN A 131 -5.65 5.70 13.69
C GLN A 131 -5.50 4.18 13.55
N ALA A 132 -4.33 3.69 13.12
CA ALA A 132 -4.02 2.26 13.09
C ALA A 132 -4.10 1.62 14.50
N GLY A 133 -3.61 2.33 15.53
CA GLY A 133 -3.76 1.92 16.93
C GLY A 133 -5.23 1.80 17.37
N GLN A 134 -6.06 2.77 17.00
CA GLN A 134 -7.49 2.75 17.28
C GLN A 134 -8.18 1.58 16.56
N CYS A 135 -7.79 1.28 15.32
CA CYS A 135 -8.31 0.13 14.59
C CYS A 135 -7.98 -1.20 15.29
N ILE A 136 -6.73 -1.38 15.76
CA ILE A 136 -6.33 -2.58 16.53
C ILE A 136 -7.22 -2.73 17.77
N ALA A 137 -7.40 -1.66 18.55
CA ALA A 137 -8.24 -1.70 19.74
C ALA A 137 -9.70 -2.04 19.41
N LEU A 138 -10.23 -1.51 18.31
CA LEU A 138 -11.57 -1.82 17.84
C LEU A 138 -11.72 -3.30 17.46
N VAL A 139 -10.77 -3.84 16.70
CA VAL A 139 -10.75 -5.26 16.31
C VAL A 139 -10.71 -6.15 17.54
N GLN A 140 -9.81 -5.89 18.50
CA GLN A 140 -9.69 -6.66 19.74
C GLN A 140 -11.00 -6.67 20.54
N ARG A 141 -11.69 -5.53 20.62
CA ARG A 141 -12.96 -5.39 21.34
C ARG A 141 -14.11 -6.14 20.66
N GLN A 142 -14.21 -6.06 19.32
CA GLN A 142 -15.41 -6.49 18.60
C GLN A 142 -15.33 -7.90 18.01
N LEU A 143 -14.13 -8.39 17.70
CA LEU A 143 -13.95 -9.68 17.02
C LEU A 143 -14.61 -10.86 17.76
N PRO A 144 -14.54 -10.98 19.10
CA PRO A 144 -15.22 -12.08 19.80
C PRO A 144 -16.74 -12.07 19.62
N ALA A 145 -17.36 -10.88 19.61
CA ALA A 145 -18.80 -10.75 19.42
C ALA A 145 -19.20 -11.07 17.97
N LEU A 146 -18.44 -10.57 17.00
CA LEU A 146 -18.65 -10.87 15.58
C LEU A 146 -18.54 -12.37 15.30
N ARG A 147 -17.52 -13.03 15.89
CA ARG A 147 -17.33 -14.47 15.71
C ARG A 147 -18.53 -15.28 16.21
N ARG A 148 -19.08 -14.94 17.37
CA ARG A 148 -20.30 -15.58 17.89
C ARG A 148 -21.49 -15.45 16.94
N VAL A 149 -21.68 -14.29 16.30
CA VAL A 149 -22.79 -14.07 15.37
C VAL A 149 -22.60 -14.84 14.05
N LEU A 150 -21.36 -14.90 13.55
CA LEU A 150 -21.03 -15.58 12.30
C LEU A 150 -21.01 -17.10 12.43
N ASP A 151 -20.55 -17.64 13.57
CA ASP A 151 -20.53 -19.09 13.84
C ASP A 151 -21.91 -19.64 14.22
N ALA A 152 -22.87 -18.78 14.58
CA ALA A 152 -24.25 -19.17 14.88
C ALA A 152 -25.15 -19.23 13.62
N ARG A 153 -24.58 -19.04 12.43
CA ARG A 153 -25.23 -19.16 11.12
C ARG A 153 -24.67 -20.36 10.38
#